data_AF-A0A914RXB0-F1
#
_entry.id   AF-A0A914RXB0-F1
#
_cell.length_a   1.000
_cell.length_b   1.000
_cell.length_c   1.000
_cell.angle_alpha   90.00
_cell.angle_beta   90.00
_cell.angle_gamma   90.00
#
_symmetry.space_group_name_H-M   'P 1'
#
loop_
_entity.id
_entity.type
_entity.pdbx_description
1 polymer ?
#
loop_
_entity_poly.entity_id
_entity_poly.type
_entity_poly.pdbx_seq_one_letter_code
_entity_poly.pdbx_strand_id
1 'polypeptide(L)' 'MGGLHHAKKSEASGFCYSNDIVLGILELLKYHKRVLYVDIDVHHGDGVEEAFYTTDRVMTVSFHKYGDFFPGTGELK' A
#
# COMPACT_ATOMS: atom_id res chain seq x y z
N MET A 1 -12.08 7.32 9.47
CA MET A 1 -11.88 6.09 8.66
C MET A 1 -10.43 6.09 8.20
N GLY A 2 -9.80 4.92 8.11
CA GLY A 2 -8.42 4.73 7.65
C GLY A 2 -8.34 3.56 6.67
N GLY A 3 -7.14 3.16 6.26
CA GLY A 3 -6.97 2.11 5.26
C GLY A 3 -7.01 2.64 3.81
N LEU A 4 -6.69 3.91 3.60
CA LEU A 4 -6.77 4.57 2.29
C LEU A 4 -5.52 4.25 1.45
N HIS A 5 -5.45 3.01 0.95
CA HIS A 5 -4.25 2.42 0.37
C HIS A 5 -3.86 2.90 -1.04
N HIS A 6 -4.73 3.64 -1.74
CA HIS A 6 -4.48 4.10 -3.11
C HIS A 6 -3.81 5.47 -3.21
N ALA A 7 -3.83 6.25 -2.13
CA ALA A 7 -3.24 7.59 -2.15
C ALA A 7 -1.74 7.51 -2.45
N LYS A 8 -1.29 8.33 -3.40
CA LYS A 8 0.11 8.40 -3.86
C LYS A 8 0.82 9.54 -3.16
N LYS A 9 2.14 9.63 -3.37
CA LYS A 9 2.96 10.68 -2.75
C LYS A 9 2.52 12.10 -3.12
N SER A 10 2.06 12.29 -4.36
CA SER A 10 1.76 13.62 -4.91
C SER A 10 0.41 13.71 -5.62
N GLU A 11 -0.44 12.70 -5.51
CA GLU A 11 -1.77 12.68 -6.15
C GLU A 11 -2.77 11.81 -5.37
N ALA A 12 -4.05 12.16 -5.50
CA ALA A 12 -5.15 11.36 -5.00
C ALA A 12 -5.54 10.30 -6.03
N SER A 13 -5.93 9.11 -5.58
CA SER A 13 -6.34 7.99 -6.45
C SER A 13 -7.33 7.09 -5.70
N GLY A 14 -8.29 6.47 -6.41
CA GLY A 14 -9.23 5.50 -5.82
C GLY A 14 -9.96 6.00 -4.57
N PHE A 15 -10.42 7.26 -4.57
CA PHE A 15 -11.04 7.94 -3.41
C PHE A 15 -10.13 8.14 -2.18
N CYS A 16 -8.83 7.87 -2.31
CA CYS A 16 -7.82 8.06 -1.28
C CYS A 16 -7.03 9.35 -1.55
N TYR A 17 -7.02 10.28 -0.59
CA TYR A 17 -6.33 11.58 -0.71
C TYR A 17 -5.02 11.64 0.10
N SER A 18 -5.00 10.96 1.24
CA SER A 18 -3.84 10.84 2.12
C SER A 18 -3.66 9.37 2.47
N ASN A 19 -2.43 8.86 2.37
CA ASN A 19 -2.14 7.46 2.67
C ASN A 19 -1.82 7.31 4.17
N ASP A 20 -2.85 7.13 5.00
CA ASP A 20 -2.72 6.99 6.45
C ASP A 20 -1.90 5.74 6.82
N ILE A 21 -1.93 4.71 5.98
CA ILE A 21 -1.18 3.46 6.16
C ILE A 21 0.33 3.72 6.04
N VAL A 22 0.78 4.43 5.00
CA VAL A 22 2.19 4.78 4.82
C VAL A 22 2.71 5.58 6.00
N LEU A 23 1.93 6.57 6.47
CA LEU A 23 2.30 7.36 7.65
C LEU A 23 2.39 6.49 8.92
N GLY A 24 1.44 5.56 9.11
CA GLY A 24 1.46 4.62 10.22
C GLY A 24 2.67 3.69 10.19
N ILE A 25 3.02 3.16 9.02
CA ILE A 25 4.22 2.32 8.85
C ILE A 25 5.50 3.11 9.15
N LEU A 26 5.60 4.36 8.68
CA LEU A 26 6.73 5.23 8.99
C LEU A 26 6.89 5.47 10.49
N GLU A 27 5.78 5.58 11.23
CA GLU A 27 5.81 5.68 12.69
C GLU A 27 6.31 4.37 13.32
N LEU A 28 5.79 3.21 12.89
CA LEU A 28 6.21 1.90 13.37
C LEU A 28 7.71 1.63 13.12
N LEU A 29 8.24 2.10 11.98
CA LEU A 29 9.65 1.95 11.62
C LEU A 29 10.61 2.70 12.55
N LYS A 30 10.12 3.62 13.40
CA LYS A 30 10.95 4.24 14.46
C LYS A 30 11.31 3.26 15.57
N TYR A 31 10.47 2.25 15.81
CA TYR A 31 10.60 1.29 16.91
C TYR A 31 10.86 -0.14 16.43
N HIS A 32 10.46 -0.45 15.19
CA HIS A 32 10.58 -1.79 14.60
C HIS A 32 11.55 -1.79 13.41
N LYS A 33 12.49 -2.75 13.42
CA LYS A 33 13.46 -2.91 12.31
C LYS A 33 12.77 -3.26 11.00
N ARG A 34 11.73 -4.11 11.06
CA ARG A 34 10.92 -4.56 9.92
C ARG A 34 9.43 -4.51 10.25
N VAL A 35 8.60 -4.18 9.27
CA VAL A 35 7.13 -4.16 9.36
C VAL A 35 6.54 -5.01 8.23
N LEU A 36 5.51 -5.79 8.53
CA LEU A 36 4.70 -6.50 7.54
C LEU A 36 3.38 -5.75 7.37
N TYR A 37 3.02 -5.46 6.13
CA TYR A 37 1.71 -4.94 5.73
C TYR A 37 0.95 -6.02 4.96
N VAL A 38 -0.25 -6.35 5.44
CA VAL A 38 -1.16 -7.31 4.78
C VAL A 38 -2.42 -6.58 4.38
N ASP A 39 -2.77 -6.70 3.10
CA ASP A 39 -3.90 -6.06 2.47
C ASP A 39 -4.87 -7.11 1.94
N ILE A 40 -6.13 -7.01 2.36
CA ILE A 40 -7.23 -7.92 1.98
C ILE A 40 -8.35 -7.19 1.24
N ASP A 41 -8.14 -5.93 0.86
CA ASP A 41 -9.07 -5.22 0.00
C ASP A 41 -9.14 -5.87 -1.38
N VAL A 42 -10.27 -5.74 -2.06
CA VAL A 42 -10.46 -6.31 -3.40
C VAL A 42 -9.58 -5.63 -4.44
N HIS A 43 -9.15 -4.39 -4.20
CA HIS A 43 -8.22 -3.64 -5.03
C HIS A 43 -6.78 -3.83 -4.53
N HIS A 44 -5.83 -3.82 -5.46
CA HIS A 44 -4.42 -3.87 -5.09
C HIS A 44 -4.01 -2.65 -4.25
N GLY A 45 -3.31 -2.87 -3.13
CA GLY A 45 -2.75 -1.84 -2.25
C GLY A 45 -1.56 -1.08 -2.83
N ASP A 46 -1.75 -0.54 -4.04
CA ASP A 46 -0.72 0.00 -4.90
C ASP A 46 0.01 1.24 -4.34
N GLY A 47 -0.68 2.10 -3.59
CA GLY A 47 -0.06 3.26 -2.95
C GLY A 47 0.89 2.87 -1.82
N VAL A 48 0.55 1.83 -1.05
CA VAL A 48 1.41 1.30 0.02
C VAL A 48 2.59 0.53 -0.58
N GLU A 49 2.34 -0.31 -1.60
CA GLU A 49 3.41 -1.01 -2.32
C GLU A 49 4.42 -0.02 -2.93
N GLU A 50 3.96 0.99 -3.65
CA GLU A 50 4.82 1.98 -4.30
C GLU A 50 5.69 2.74 -3.28
N ALA A 51 5.12 3.13 -2.14
CA ALA A 51 5.83 3.88 -1.10
C ALA A 51 7.02 3.11 -0.49
N PHE A 52 6.98 1.77 -0.51
CA PHE A 52 7.99 0.90 0.08
C PHE A 52 8.69 -0.03 -0.91
N TYR A 53 8.46 0.16 -2.22
CA TYR A 53 8.90 -0.75 -3.28
C TYR A 53 10.42 -1.03 -3.29
N THR A 54 11.23 -0.10 -2.79
CA THR A 54 12.70 -0.19 -2.82
C THR A 54 13.34 -0.47 -1.47
N THR A 55 12.56 -0.79 -0.42
CA THR A 55 13.10 -1.10 0.91
C THR A 55 12.82 -2.54 1.33
N ASP A 56 13.77 -3.14 2.05
CA ASP A 56 13.63 -4.44 2.71
C ASP A 56 13.04 -4.34 4.12
N ARG A 57 12.80 -3.12 4.62
CA ARG A 57 12.25 -2.88 5.96
C ARG A 57 10.73 -3.04 6.02
N VAL A 58 10.04 -3.03 4.89
CA VAL A 58 8.59 -3.20 4.82
C VAL A 58 8.28 -4.23 3.75
N MET A 59 7.55 -5.29 4.14
CA MET A 59 7.02 -6.26 3.20
C MET A 59 5.54 -5.96 2.98
N THR A 60 5.13 -5.78 1.73
CA THR A 60 3.73 -5.57 1.34
C THR A 60 3.17 -6.86 0.73
N VAL A 61 2.07 -7.37 1.28
CA VAL A 61 1.38 -8.55 0.77
C VAL A 61 -0.06 -8.18 0.53
N SER A 62 -0.53 -8.28 -0.71
CA SER A 62 -1.90 -7.93 -1.09
C SER A 62 -2.58 -9.10 -1.81
N PHE A 63 -3.81 -9.39 -1.41
CA PHE A 63 -4.68 -10.35 -2.09
C PHE A 63 -5.84 -9.59 -2.71
N HIS A 64 -5.84 -9.46 -4.03
CA HIS A 64 -6.78 -8.60 -4.75
C HIS A 64 -7.25 -9.26 -6.05
N LYS A 65 -8.31 -8.70 -6.63
CA LYS A 65 -8.76 -9.07 -7.97
C LYS A 65 -7.83 -8.42 -9.01
N TYR A 66 -7.42 -9.20 -10.01
CA TYR A 66 -6.52 -8.76 -11.09
C TYR A 66 -7.14 -9.00 -12.48
N GLY A 67 -6.75 -8.21 -13.50
CA GLY A 67 -7.31 -8.21 -14.86
C GLY A 67 -7.91 -6.85 -15.24
N ASP A 68 -9.09 -6.83 -15.89
CA ASP A 68 -9.87 -5.60 -16.15
C ASP A 68 -10.48 -5.05 -14.84
N PHE A 69 -9.62 -4.67 -13.90
CA PHE A 69 -9.99 -4.23 -12.57
C PHE A 69 -9.02 -3.15 -12.06
N PHE A 70 -9.54 -2.15 -11.37
CA PHE A 70 -8.73 -1.10 -10.76
C PHE A 70 -7.85 -1.70 -9.64
N PRO A 71 -6.59 -1.25 -9.43
CA PRO A 71 -5.86 -0.18 -10.14
C PRO A 71 -5.03 -0.65 -11.35
N GLY A 72 -5.14 -1.92 -11.77
CA GLY A 72 -4.38 -2.46 -12.90
C GLY A 72 -2.91 -2.80 -12.59
N THR A 73 -2.52 -2.82 -11.31
CA THR A 73 -1.19 -3.22 -10.82
C THR A 73 -1.31 -4.46 -9.91
N GLY A 74 -0.19 -4.97 -9.39
CA GLY A 74 -0.18 -6.14 -8.49
C GLY A 74 -0.10 -7.50 -9.22
N GLU A 75 0.43 -7.51 -10.44
CA GLU A 75 0.63 -8.75 -11.20
C GLU A 75 1.69 -9.67 -10.55
N LEU A 76 1.55 -10.98 -10.77
CA LEU A 76 2.59 -11.94 -10.38
C LEU A 76 3.81 -11.76 -11.30
N LYS A 77 4.98 -11.49 -10.71
CA LYS A 77 6.27 -11.35 -11.41
C LYS A 77 7.18 -12.55 -11.18
#